data_AF-A0A4Y2T8Z2-F1
#
_entry.id   AF-A0A4Y2T8Z2-F1
#
_cell.length_a   1.000
_cell.length_b   1.000
_cell.length_c   1.000
_cell.angle_alpha   90.00
_cell.angle_beta   90.00
_cell.angle_gamma   90.00
#
_symmetry.space_group_name_H-M   'P 1'
#
loop_
_entity.id
_entity.type
_entity.pdbx_description
1 polymer ?
#
loop_
_entity_poly.entity_id
_entity_poly.type
_entity_poly.pdbx_seq_one_letter_code
_entity_poly.pdbx_strand_id
1 'polypeptide(L)'
;MLCGASQRLGCLGFADDMIVVAKSVQGMSKQLAIVSDFCWGFGLELNVCKCKSVLLRRTRDCMVVDTAAKWSIEGKEISQAPAEGTMKYLGVEFTPLKGPRMFGLDGRLREMLEGIGASGTGP
;
A
#
# COMPACT_ATOMS: atom_id res chain seq x y z
N MET A 1 -25.47 -10.28 3.00
CA MET A 1 -25.69 -11.61 2.36
C MET A 1 -24.81 -11.62 1.10
N LEU A 2 -23.59 -12.17 1.18
CA LEU A 2 -22.71 -12.29 0.01
C LEU A 2 -23.30 -13.37 -0.90
N CYS A 3 -24.10 -12.95 -1.86
CA CYS A 3 -24.66 -13.84 -2.87
C CYS A 3 -23.62 -14.00 -3.99
N GLY A 4 -23.31 -15.25 -4.37
CA GLY A 4 -22.83 -15.53 -5.73
C GLY A 4 -21.33 -15.65 -5.97
N ALA A 5 -21.05 -16.02 -7.23
CA ALA A 5 -19.78 -16.16 -7.94
C ALA A 5 -18.47 -15.92 -7.16
N SER A 6 -17.54 -16.89 -7.26
CA SER A 6 -16.15 -16.78 -6.78
C SER A 6 -15.48 -15.49 -7.27
N GLN A 7 -15.48 -14.45 -6.44
CA GLN A 7 -14.74 -13.22 -6.68
C GLN A 7 -13.29 -13.41 -6.22
N ARG A 8 -12.32 -13.04 -7.07
CA ARG A 8 -10.89 -13.20 -6.77
C ARG A 8 -10.29 -11.86 -6.37
N LEU A 9 -9.85 -11.76 -5.11
CA LEU A 9 -9.07 -10.63 -4.60
C LEU A 9 -7.58 -10.92 -4.70
N GLY A 10 -6.84 -10.05 -5.37
CA GLY A 10 -5.38 -10.05 -5.35
C GLY A 10 -4.89 -9.09 -4.30
N CYS A 11 -4.47 -9.57 -3.13
CA CYS A 11 -4.02 -8.71 -2.05
C CYS A 11 -2.88 -9.31 -1.20
N LEU A 12 -2.17 -8.42 -0.51
CA LEU A 12 -1.33 -8.73 0.64
C LEU A 12 -1.98 -8.05 1.84
N GLY A 13 -2.23 -8.78 2.92
CA GLY A 13 -2.92 -8.25 4.10
C GLY A 13 -2.21 -8.63 5.38
N PHE A 14 -2.08 -7.69 6.30
CA PHE A 14 -1.59 -7.91 7.66
C PHE A 14 -2.32 -6.95 8.60
N ALA A 15 -3.08 -7.50 9.54
CA ALA A 15 -3.99 -6.74 10.40
C ALA A 15 -4.89 -5.79 9.56
N ASP A 16 -4.86 -4.49 9.82
CA ASP A 16 -5.59 -3.45 9.11
C ASP A 16 -4.88 -2.92 7.84
N ASP A 17 -3.61 -3.26 7.63
CA ASP A 17 -2.84 -2.85 6.47
C ASP A 17 -3.02 -3.83 5.30
N MET A 18 -3.54 -3.34 4.18
CA MET A 18 -3.73 -4.12 2.95
C MET A 18 -3.15 -3.43 1.71
N ILE A 19 -2.47 -4.21 0.86
CA ILE A 19 -2.15 -3.85 -0.51
C ILE A 19 -3.09 -4.62 -1.43
N VAL A 20 -3.78 -3.91 -2.32
CA VAL A 20 -4.62 -4.50 -3.36
C VAL A 20 -3.94 -4.36 -4.72
N VAL A 21 -3.97 -5.41 -5.53
CA VAL A 21 -3.32 -5.44 -6.84
C VAL A 21 -4.32 -5.86 -7.91
N ALA A 22 -4.29 -5.15 -9.04
CA ALA A 22 -5.09 -5.47 -10.21
C ALA A 22 -4.29 -5.26 -11.50
N LYS A 23 -4.65 -6.00 -12.55
CA LYS A 23 -3.99 -5.93 -13.87
C LYS A 23 -4.50 -4.78 -14.75
N SER A 24 -5.57 -4.09 -14.34
CA SER A 24 -6.19 -3.01 -15.10
C SER A 24 -6.89 -2.01 -14.19
N VAL A 25 -7.15 -0.81 -14.73
CA VAL A 25 -7.88 0.26 -14.02
C VAL A 25 -9.26 -0.19 -13.58
N GLN A 26 -10.02 -0.81 -14.48
CA GLN A 26 -11.34 -1.37 -14.18
C GLN A 26 -11.26 -2.54 -13.18
N GLY A 27 -10.21 -3.35 -13.28
CA GLY A 27 -9.94 -4.42 -12.32
C GLY A 27 -9.73 -3.87 -10.91
N MET A 28 -8.98 -2.78 -10.78
CA MET A 28 -8.76 -2.11 -9.49
C MET A 28 -10.08 -1.60 -8.90
N SER A 29 -10.92 -0.92 -9.69
CA SER A 29 -12.25 -0.48 -9.21
C SER A 29 -13.11 -1.63 -8.70
N LYS A 30 -13.06 -2.79 -9.37
CA LYS A 30 -13.75 -4.01 -8.90
C LYS A 30 -13.17 -4.54 -7.59
N GLN A 31 -11.85 -4.57 -7.46
CA GLN A 31 -11.21 -5.00 -6.21
C GLN A 31 -11.55 -4.07 -5.05
N LEU A 32 -11.54 -2.76 -5.27
CA LEU A 32 -11.90 -1.77 -4.25
C LEU A 32 -13.36 -1.90 -3.81
N ALA A 33 -14.28 -2.20 -4.74
CA ALA A 33 -15.67 -2.48 -4.40
C ALA A 33 -15.80 -3.72 -3.51
N ILE A 34 -15.09 -4.82 -3.84
CA ILE A 34 -15.08 -6.03 -3.01
C ILE A 34 -14.59 -5.73 -1.58
N VAL A 35 -13.51 -4.97 -1.46
CA VAL A 35 -12.94 -4.61 -0.14
C VAL A 35 -13.89 -3.69 0.63
N SER A 36 -14.49 -2.69 -0.03
CA SER A 36 -15.46 -1.78 0.59
C SER A 36 -16.72 -2.52 1.07
N ASP A 37 -17.30 -3.38 0.23
CA ASP A 37 -18.47 -4.19 0.57
C ASP A 37 -18.17 -5.15 1.74
N PHE A 38 -16.98 -5.75 1.75
CA PHE A 38 -16.53 -6.60 2.85
C PHE A 38 -16.43 -5.78 4.15
N CYS A 39 -15.69 -4.67 4.15
CA CYS A 39 -15.56 -3.81 5.32
C CYS A 39 -16.93 -3.38 5.86
N TRP A 40 -17.80 -2.87 4.98
CA TRP A 40 -19.16 -2.47 5.35
C TRP A 40 -19.96 -3.62 5.97
N GLY A 41 -19.91 -4.81 5.37
CA GLY A 41 -20.61 -5.99 5.87
C GLY A 41 -20.18 -6.44 7.28
N PHE A 42 -18.97 -6.07 7.70
CA PHE A 42 -18.43 -6.36 9.04
C PHE A 42 -18.41 -5.13 9.97
N GLY A 43 -19.02 -4.00 9.57
CA GLY A 43 -19.03 -2.78 10.37
C GLY A 43 -17.66 -2.07 10.46
N LEU A 44 -16.78 -2.31 9.49
CA LEU A 44 -15.49 -1.65 9.35
C LEU A 44 -15.58 -0.51 8.32
N GLU A 45 -14.78 0.54 8.52
CA GLU A 45 -14.66 1.67 7.59
C GLU A 45 -13.24 1.73 7.03
N LEU A 46 -13.12 2.01 5.72
CA LEU A 46 -11.84 2.24 5.07
C LEU A 46 -11.37 3.67 5.32
N ASN A 47 -10.17 3.85 5.87
CA ASN A 47 -9.57 5.16 6.01
C ASN A 47 -8.95 5.64 4.69
N VAL A 48 -9.80 6.13 3.78
CA VAL A 48 -9.40 6.55 2.43
C VAL A 48 -8.28 7.60 2.43
N CYS A 49 -8.23 8.47 3.43
CA CYS A 49 -7.20 9.50 3.57
C CYS A 49 -5.79 8.91 3.79
N LYS A 50 -5.70 7.71 4.38
CA LYS A 50 -4.45 6.97 4.55
C LYS A 50 -4.09 6.09 3.35
N CYS A 51 -5.05 5.80 2.47
CA CYS A 51 -4.81 5.00 1.29
C CYS A 51 -3.93 5.75 0.27
N LYS A 52 -3.04 5.00 -0.38
CA LYS A 52 -2.23 5.47 -1.51
C LYS A 52 -2.42 4.52 -2.69
N SER A 53 -2.52 5.08 -3.89
CA SER A 53 -2.63 4.30 -5.12
C SER A 53 -1.44 4.55 -6.05
N VAL A 54 -1.11 3.57 -6.88
CA VAL A 54 -0.11 3.69 -7.94
C VAL A 54 -0.57 2.90 -9.15
N LEU A 55 -0.43 3.48 -10.33
CA LEU A 55 -0.68 2.79 -11.60
C LEU A 55 0.63 2.72 -12.36
N LEU A 56 1.11 1.51 -12.60
CA LEU A 56 2.26 1.29 -13.46
C LEU A 56 1.77 0.95 -14.87
N ARG A 57 2.29 1.65 -15.88
CA ARG A 57 2.08 1.31 -17.29
C ARG A 57 3.41 1.01 -17.96
N ARG A 58 3.44 -0.08 -18.74
CA ARG A 58 4.56 -0.39 -19.64
C ARG A 58 4.42 0.45 -20.91
N THR A 59 5.43 1.24 -21.23
CA THR A 59 5.62 1.83 -22.57
C THR A 59 6.50 0.91 -23.41
N ARG A 60 6.88 1.30 -24.64
CA ARG A 60 7.76 0.48 -25.49
C ARG A 60 9.07 0.12 -24.76
N ASP A 61 9.70 1.09 -24.12
CA ASP A 61 11.09 0.97 -23.66
C ASP A 61 11.24 1.02 -22.13
N CYS A 62 10.27 1.57 -21.39
CA CYS A 62 10.32 1.64 -19.93
C CYS A 62 8.98 1.36 -19.22
N MET A 63 9.03 1.28 -17.89
CA MET A 63 7.85 1.34 -17.02
C MET A 63 7.66 2.78 -16.54
N VAL A 64 6.43 3.28 -16.57
CA VAL A 64 6.10 4.64 -16.10
C VAL A 64 4.98 4.58 -15.07
N VAL A 65 4.95 5.56 -14.18
CA VAL A 65 3.80 5.80 -13.32
C VAL A 65 2.79 6.64 -14.11
N ASP A 66 1.58 6.11 -14.27
CA ASP A 66 0.45 6.86 -14.80
C ASP A 66 -0.33 7.52 -13.67
N THR A 67 -0.63 8.81 -13.84
CA THR A 67 -1.40 9.62 -12.89
C THR A 67 -2.77 10.08 -13.39
N ALA A 68 -3.18 9.61 -14.57
CA ALA A 68 -4.43 9.98 -15.20
C ALA A 68 -5.62 9.21 -14.60
N ALA A 69 -5.43 7.95 -14.23
CA ALA A 69 -6.48 7.17 -13.58
C ALA A 69 -6.64 7.58 -12.10
N LYS A 70 -7.88 7.87 -11.71
CA LYS A 70 -8.29 8.14 -10.34
C LYS A 70 -9.23 7.05 -9.85
N TRP A 71 -9.08 6.67 -8.59
CA TRP A 71 -9.97 5.74 -7.92
C TRP A 71 -10.56 6.41 -6.70
N SER A 72 -11.82 6.09 -6.43
CA SER A 72 -12.54 6.58 -5.27
C SER A 72 -13.24 5.42 -4.55
N ILE A 73 -13.41 5.59 -3.25
CA ILE A 73 -14.16 4.71 -2.36
C ILE A 73 -15.11 5.60 -1.59
N GLU A 74 -16.41 5.27 -1.58
CA GLU A 74 -17.43 6.05 -0.86
C GLU A 74 -17.41 7.56 -1.22
N GLY A 75 -17.13 7.88 -2.49
CA GLY A 75 -17.04 9.26 -2.98
C GLY A 75 -15.76 10.01 -2.60
N LYS A 76 -14.85 9.43 -1.81
CA LYS A 76 -13.54 10.00 -1.46
C LYS A 76 -12.48 9.50 -2.44
N GLU A 77 -11.69 10.40 -3.03
CA GLU A 77 -10.60 10.04 -3.95
C GLU A 77 -9.38 9.50 -3.18
N ILE A 78 -8.80 8.40 -3.66
CA ILE A 78 -7.56 7.85 -3.13
C ILE A 78 -6.37 8.64 -3.69
N SER A 79 -5.55 9.19 -2.78
CA SER A 79 -4.32 9.89 -3.15
C SER A 79 -3.38 9.00 -3.97
N GLN A 80 -2.87 9.53 -5.07
CA GLN A 80 -1.94 8.80 -5.93
C GLN A 80 -0.48 9.13 -5.59
N ALA A 81 0.37 8.12 -5.51
CA ALA A 81 1.80 8.29 -5.31
C ALA A 81 2.48 8.70 -6.64
N PRO A 82 3.32 9.74 -6.65
CA PRO A 82 4.13 10.10 -7.81
C PRO A 82 5.27 9.09 -8.04
N ALA A 83 5.93 9.15 -9.20
CA ALA A 83 7.02 8.23 -9.55
C ALA A 83 8.19 8.20 -8.55
N GLU A 84 8.53 9.36 -7.97
CA GLU A 84 9.56 9.49 -6.94
C GLU A 84 9.00 9.41 -5.51
N GLY A 85 7.68 9.22 -5.38
CA GLY A 85 7.02 9.08 -4.09
C GLY A 85 7.37 7.76 -3.41
N THR A 86 7.45 7.77 -2.09
CA THR A 86 7.64 6.56 -1.29
C THR A 86 6.29 6.02 -0.82
N MET A 87 6.12 4.71 -0.92
CA MET A 87 5.06 3.95 -0.27
C MET A 87 5.67 3.09 0.83
N LYS A 88 4.92 2.83 1.90
CA LYS A 88 5.37 2.06 3.05
C LYS A 88 4.38 0.94 3.33
N TYR A 89 4.90 -0.27 3.54
CA TYR A 89 4.11 -1.41 3.98
C TYR A 89 4.94 -2.26 4.93
N LEU A 90 4.41 -2.53 6.13
CA LEU A 90 5.10 -3.32 7.17
C LEU A 90 6.52 -2.85 7.47
N GLY A 91 6.71 -1.53 7.54
CA GLY A 91 8.01 -0.92 7.79
C GLY A 91 8.92 -0.89 6.58
N VAL A 92 8.56 -1.52 5.45
CA VAL A 92 9.33 -1.49 4.20
C VAL A 92 8.92 -0.32 3.34
N GLU A 93 9.88 0.55 3.03
CA GLU A 93 9.69 1.66 2.10
C GLU A 93 10.08 1.23 0.69
N PHE A 94 9.29 1.60 -0.30
CA PHE A 94 9.56 1.33 -1.70
C PHE A 94 9.11 2.48 -2.57
N THR A 95 9.79 2.68 -3.70
CA THR A 95 9.30 3.59 -4.74
C THR A 95 8.70 2.77 -5.89
N PRO A 96 7.70 3.32 -6.61
CA PRO A 96 7.02 2.63 -7.70
C PRO A 96 7.93 1.98 -8.76
N LEU A 97 9.06 2.63 -9.07
CA LEU A 97 9.96 2.21 -10.16
C LEU A 97 11.29 1.63 -9.69
N LYS A 98 11.75 1.94 -8.47
CA LYS A 98 13.06 1.46 -7.95
C LYS A 98 12.92 0.28 -6.99
N GLY A 99 11.69 -0.08 -6.60
CA GLY A 99 11.43 -1.18 -5.68
C GLY A 99 11.73 -0.82 -4.22
N PRO A 100 11.87 -1.83 -3.33
CA PRO A 100 12.14 -1.61 -1.93
C PRO A 100 13.48 -0.90 -1.74
N ARG A 101 13.46 0.16 -0.94
CA ARG A 101 14.69 0.73 -0.38
C ARG A 101 15.16 -0.26 0.66
N MET A 102 16.27 -0.94 0.37
CA MET A 102 16.96 -1.75 1.37
C MET A 102 17.29 -0.83 2.55
N PHE A 103 16.74 -1.15 3.73
CA PHE A 103 17.15 -0.48 4.94
C PHE A 103 18.62 -0.78 5.15
N GLY A 104 19.41 0.25 5.44
CA GLY A 104 20.73 0.07 6.03
C GLY A 104 20.55 -0.55 7.42
N LEU A 105 20.34 -1.87 7.46
CA LEU A 105 20.14 -2.64 8.68
C LEU A 105 21.29 -2.39 9.65
N ASP A 106 22.50 -2.26 9.11
CA ASP A 106 23.72 -1.98 9.88
C ASP A 106 23.65 -0.65 10.63
N GLY A 107 23.11 0.40 10.01
CA GLY A 107 22.97 1.71 10.65
C GLY A 107 21.91 1.69 11.76
N ARG A 108 20.77 1.06 11.49
CA ARG A 108 19.66 0.99 12.44
C ARG A 108 19.93 0.04 13.61
N LEU A 109 20.59 -1.08 13.36
CA LEU A 109 21.10 -1.97 14.41
C LEU A 109 22.12 -1.26 15.29
N ARG A 110 23.02 -0.46 14.69
CA ARG A 110 23.99 0.33 15.43
C ARG A 110 23.31 1.36 16.34
N GLU A 111 22.36 2.14 15.82
CA GLU A 111 21.60 3.09 16.64
C GLU A 111 20.84 2.40 17.78
N MET A 112 20.24 1.24 17.53
CA MET A 112 19.54 0.47 18.57
C MET A 112 20.51 -0.09 19.62
N LEU A 113 21.69 -0.59 19.22
CA LEU A 113 22.72 -1.06 20.14
C LEU A 113 23.31 0.07 20.98
N GLU A 114 23.57 1.23 20.37
CA GLU A 114 24.05 2.43 21.07
C GLU A 114 23.01 2.96 22.05
N GLY A 115 21.72 2.96 21.69
CA GLY A 115 20.62 3.35 22.57
C GLY A 115 20.48 2.43 23.79
N ILE A 116 20.62 1.11 23.61
CA ILE A 116 20.60 0.14 24.71
C ILE A 116 21.82 0.35 25.62
N GLY A 117 23.01 0.54 25.03
CA GLY A 117 24.24 0.80 25.79
C GLY A 117 24.19 2.07 26.63
N ALA A 118 23.59 3.15 26.10
CA ALA A 118 23.44 4.42 26.82
C ALA A 118 22.41 4.35 27.97
N SER A 119 21.40 3.49 27.86
CA SER A 119 20.39 3.29 28.91
C SER A 119 20.84 2.37 30.07
N GLY A 120 21.98 1.69 29.93
CA GLY A 120 22.53 0.77 30.94
C GLY A 120 23.49 1.42 31.95
N THR A 121 23.82 2.70 31.79
CA THR A 121 24.67 3.47 32.73
C THR A 121 23.86 4.56 33.42
N GLY A 122 22.93 4.16 34.28
CA GLY A 122 22.41 5.02 35.34
C GLY A 122 22.99 4.56 36.69
N PRO A 123 23.42 5.48 37.57
CA PRO A 123 23.90 5.13 38.91
C PRO A 123 22.80 4.52 39.81
#